data_AF-A0A1Q6WYJ7-F1
#
_entry.id   AF-A0A1Q6WYJ7-F1
#
_cell.length_a   1.000
_cell.length_b   1.000
_cell.length_c   1.000
_cell.angle_alpha   90.00
_cell.angle_beta   90.00
_cell.angle_gamma   90.00
#
_symmetry.space_group_name_H-M   'P 1'
#
loop_
_entity.id
_entity.type
_entity.pdbx_description
1 polymer ?
#
loop_
_entity_poly.entity_id
_entity_poly.type
_entity_poly.pdbx_seq_one_letter_code
_entity_poly.pdbx_strand_id
1 'polypeptide(L)'
;MLGYLFKRNVFVRLDDYFRWRLKLSYDIGPFVPLELVLLRAYMRVGGRPARIVANVGMRDGIVWSKGFSVFIETYAHDIPVFFGGTLGSYTLIAETRSVPRFDFYGSKWISAQLRLHPDYMMGHPGGCEICVEGWAKFTPYADSLVVHRLMQLDLSCLTRWHPCLNQSDIMPAAWTQYLAESPRVDELRDQLACTPSIIEMLGRDSANMVTAEILGYHESMDEWGSQHVGTRIRVLERLKGAADWKVGETREVSDLSGIGGDSTRLPPGTQLVFFGGWGPLSISGMRIDPGYACPVLPANETNLRLVRSGIAQDYTANDQAE
;
A
#
# COMPACT_ATOMS: atom_id res chain seq x y z
N MET A 1 -4.65 9.89 -15.76
CA MET A 1 -3.44 10.35 -16.49
C MET A 1 -3.71 11.59 -17.38
N LEU A 2 -4.61 12.51 -16.98
CA LEU A 2 -4.96 13.73 -17.74
C LEU A 2 -4.57 15.04 -17.02
N GLY A 3 -4.07 14.96 -15.77
CA GLY A 3 -3.76 16.14 -14.95
C GLY A 3 -2.42 16.84 -15.27
N TYR A 4 -1.59 16.27 -16.13
CA TYR A 4 -0.22 16.74 -16.38
C TYR A 4 -0.07 17.81 -17.47
N LEU A 5 -1.17 18.22 -18.10
CA LEU A 5 -1.19 19.32 -19.08
C LEU A 5 -1.50 20.70 -18.47
N PHE A 6 -1.72 20.81 -17.15
CA PHE A 6 -2.18 22.07 -16.56
C PHE A 6 -1.09 23.06 -16.13
N LYS A 7 0.19 22.67 -16.10
CA LYS A 7 1.28 23.66 -16.12
C LYS A 7 1.73 23.86 -17.56
N ARG A 8 1.09 24.83 -18.23
CA ARG A 8 1.31 25.22 -19.64
C ARG A 8 2.79 25.50 -19.93
N ASN A 9 3.52 24.46 -20.36
CA ASN A 9 4.81 24.60 -21.02
C ASN A 9 4.63 25.45 -22.30
N VAL A 10 5.66 26.17 -22.74
CA VAL A 10 5.65 27.00 -23.96
C VAL A 10 5.17 26.18 -25.18
N PHE A 11 5.52 24.90 -25.24
CA PHE A 11 5.05 23.98 -26.28
C PHE A 11 3.53 23.74 -26.23
N VAL A 12 2.94 23.61 -25.04
CA VAL A 12 1.47 23.49 -24.88
C VAL A 12 0.76 24.77 -25.34
N ARG A 13 1.36 25.94 -25.09
CA ARG A 13 0.82 27.22 -25.57
C ARG A 13 0.92 27.38 -27.08
N LEU A 14 2.01 26.90 -27.69
CA LEU A 14 2.19 26.89 -29.15
C LEU A 14 1.20 25.92 -29.81
N ASP A 15 1.04 24.73 -29.25
CA ASP A 15 0.10 23.73 -29.73
C ASP A 15 -1.36 24.23 -29.60
N ASP A 16 -1.76 24.79 -28.45
CA ASP A 16 -3.05 25.46 -28.27
C ASP A 16 -3.26 26.60 -29.29
N TYR A 17 -2.22 27.41 -29.54
CA TYR A 17 -2.27 28.52 -30.50
C TYR A 17 -2.50 28.03 -31.94
N PHE A 18 -1.75 27.02 -32.38
CA PHE A 18 -1.92 26.48 -33.74
C PHE A 18 -3.24 25.71 -33.89
N ARG A 19 -3.66 24.97 -32.86
CA ARG A 19 -4.98 24.30 -32.84
C ARG A 19 -6.11 25.30 -32.98
N TRP A 20 -6.05 26.41 -32.23
CA TRP A 20 -7.01 27.51 -32.35
C TRP A 20 -6.95 28.17 -33.73
N ARG A 21 -5.76 28.48 -34.24
CA ARG A 21 -5.57 29.20 -35.50
C ARG A 21 -6.00 28.39 -36.73
N LEU A 22 -5.80 27.07 -36.70
CA LEU A 22 -6.05 26.17 -37.83
C LEU A 22 -7.35 25.35 -37.69
N LYS A 23 -8.13 25.57 -36.61
CA LYS A 23 -9.39 24.86 -36.32
C LYS A 23 -9.24 23.33 -36.29
N LEU A 24 -8.18 22.84 -35.68
CA LEU A 24 -7.88 21.41 -35.60
C LEU A 24 -8.62 20.77 -34.41
N SER A 25 -9.07 19.53 -34.58
CA SER A 25 -9.60 18.71 -33.49
C SER A 25 -8.50 18.42 -32.45
N TYR A 26 -8.88 18.39 -31.16
CA TYR A 26 -7.95 18.01 -30.08
C TYR A 26 -7.45 16.57 -30.18
N ASP A 27 -8.17 15.72 -30.92
CA ASP A 27 -7.89 14.30 -31.06
C ASP A 27 -6.99 13.99 -32.27
N ILE A 28 -6.80 14.96 -33.18
CA ILE A 28 -6.09 14.79 -34.47
C ILE A 28 -5.27 16.07 -34.77
N GLY A 29 -4.46 16.50 -33.81
CA GLY A 29 -3.54 17.62 -34.04
C GLY A 29 -2.38 17.21 -34.98
N PRO A 30 -1.96 18.08 -35.93
CA PRO A 30 -0.85 17.82 -36.85
C PRO A 30 0.51 17.78 -36.13
N PHE A 31 0.56 18.24 -34.88
CA PHE A 31 1.75 18.16 -34.04
C PHE A 31 1.89 16.85 -33.31
N VAL A 32 0.83 16.03 -33.15
CA VAL A 32 0.96 14.73 -32.49
C VAL A 32 1.97 13.83 -33.21
N PRO A 33 1.96 13.71 -34.56
CA PRO A 33 3.01 13.00 -35.28
C PRO A 33 4.39 13.63 -35.09
N LEU A 34 4.49 14.96 -35.10
CA LEU A 34 5.77 15.66 -34.94
C LEU A 34 6.34 15.49 -33.53
N GLU A 35 5.52 15.61 -32.49
CA GLU A 35 5.86 15.38 -31.09
C GLU A 35 6.31 13.95 -30.89
N LEU A 36 5.62 12.97 -31.48
CA LEU A 36 6.06 11.56 -31.47
C LEU A 36 7.40 11.38 -32.19
N VAL A 37 7.62 12.05 -33.33
CA VAL A 37 8.90 12.01 -34.04
C VAL A 37 10.03 12.65 -33.22
N LEU A 38 9.78 13.81 -32.60
CA LEU A 38 10.74 14.51 -31.75
C LEU A 38 11.04 13.70 -30.48
N LEU A 39 10.02 13.11 -29.86
CA LEU A 39 10.18 12.22 -28.73
C LEU A 39 11.00 10.98 -29.11
N ARG A 40 10.73 10.37 -30.27
CA ARG A 40 11.54 9.26 -30.79
C ARG A 40 12.98 9.68 -31.06
N ALA A 41 13.20 10.87 -31.63
CA ALA A 41 14.54 11.40 -31.85
C ALA A 41 15.28 11.61 -30.52
N TYR A 42 14.63 12.27 -29.56
CA TYR A 42 15.12 12.45 -28.19
C TYR A 42 15.50 11.10 -27.56
N MET A 43 14.63 10.10 -27.67
CA MET A 43 14.90 8.77 -27.12
C MET A 43 16.02 8.02 -27.83
N ARG A 44 16.12 8.14 -29.16
CA ARG A 44 17.21 7.54 -29.94
C ARG A 44 18.58 8.11 -29.56
N VAL A 45 18.64 9.38 -29.16
CA VAL A 45 19.89 10.01 -28.67
C VAL A 45 20.10 9.81 -27.16
N GLY A 46 19.38 8.88 -26.54
CA GLY A 46 19.55 8.51 -25.12
C GLY A 46 18.64 9.26 -24.15
N GLY A 47 17.81 10.19 -24.63
CA GLY A 47 16.85 10.90 -23.80
C GLY A 47 15.79 9.98 -23.18
N ARG A 48 15.46 10.19 -21.92
CA ARG A 48 14.42 9.43 -21.20
C ARG A 48 13.49 10.40 -20.51
N PRO A 49 12.18 10.45 -20.87
CA PRO A 49 11.22 11.23 -20.11
C PRO A 49 11.12 10.61 -18.71
N ALA A 50 11.49 11.38 -17.70
CA ALA A 50 11.47 10.92 -16.32
C ALA A 50 10.99 12.02 -15.39
N ARG A 51 10.40 11.60 -14.27
CA ARG A 51 9.93 12.48 -13.21
C ARG A 51 10.30 11.88 -11.87
N ILE A 52 10.87 12.71 -11.00
CA ILE A 52 11.15 12.36 -9.62
C ILE A 52 10.24 13.20 -8.73
N VAL A 53 9.57 12.55 -7.79
CA VAL A 53 8.71 13.17 -6.79
C VAL A 53 9.31 12.84 -5.42
N ALA A 54 9.63 13.89 -4.66
CA ALA A 54 10.03 13.75 -3.27
C ALA A 54 8.90 14.27 -2.38
N ASN A 55 8.45 13.46 -1.43
CA ASN A 55 7.46 13.80 -0.43
C ASN A 55 8.11 13.81 0.94
N VAL A 56 7.88 14.85 1.72
CA VAL A 56 8.33 14.93 3.11
C VAL A 56 7.12 15.29 3.96
N GLY A 57 6.72 14.39 4.85
CA GLY A 57 5.71 14.67 5.87
C GLY A 57 6.39 15.24 7.11
N MET A 58 5.87 16.35 7.61
CA MET A 58 6.32 16.97 8.85
C MET A 58 5.17 17.05 9.84
N ARG A 59 5.47 16.83 11.12
CA ARG A 59 4.55 17.01 12.25
C ARG A 59 5.30 17.73 13.36
N ASP A 60 4.76 18.84 13.85
CA ASP A 60 5.35 19.65 14.92
C ASP A 60 6.82 20.02 14.69
N GLY A 61 7.17 20.33 13.44
CA GLY A 61 8.54 20.67 13.03
C GLY A 61 9.49 19.47 12.88
N ILE A 62 9.02 18.24 13.10
CA ILE A 62 9.79 17.00 12.98
C ILE A 62 9.43 16.29 11.67
N VAL A 63 10.44 15.82 10.94
CA VAL A 63 10.22 15.02 9.73
C VAL A 63 9.77 13.62 10.11
N TRP A 64 8.55 13.28 9.72
CA TRP A 64 7.86 12.05 10.11
C TRP A 64 7.83 11.00 9.02
N SER A 65 7.77 11.44 7.76
CA SER A 65 7.80 10.58 6.60
C SER A 65 8.64 11.21 5.50
N LYS A 66 9.28 10.35 4.72
CA LYS A 66 10.04 10.73 3.53
C LYS A 66 9.69 9.72 2.45
N GLY A 67 9.49 10.16 1.23
CA GLY A 67 9.22 9.27 0.11
C GLY A 67 9.82 9.80 -1.17
N PHE A 68 10.35 8.91 -1.99
CA PHE A 68 10.85 9.20 -3.32
C PHE A 68 10.13 8.28 -4.30
N SER A 69 9.50 8.86 -5.32
CA SER A 69 8.89 8.12 -6.42
C SER A 69 9.53 8.57 -7.73
N VAL A 70 10.06 7.62 -8.48
CA VAL A 70 10.67 7.84 -9.79
C VAL A 70 9.77 7.22 -10.84
N PHE A 71 9.43 7.99 -11.85
CA PHE A 71 8.61 7.59 -13.00
C PHE A 71 9.47 7.74 -14.25
N ILE A 72 9.61 6.69 -15.04
CA ILE A 72 10.41 6.69 -16.29
C ILE A 72 9.55 6.12 -17.41
N GLU A 73 9.28 6.91 -18.44
CA GLU A 73 8.54 6.42 -19.60
C GLU A 73 9.47 5.60 -20.49
N THR A 74 9.09 4.35 -20.72
CA THR A 74 9.88 3.38 -21.49
C THR A 74 9.10 2.98 -22.73
N TYR A 75 9.80 2.98 -23.87
CA TYR A 75 9.26 2.61 -25.19
C TYR A 75 10.10 1.46 -25.71
N ALA A 76 9.93 0.28 -25.11
CA ALA A 76 10.60 -0.93 -25.55
C ALA A 76 9.83 -1.56 -26.73
N HIS A 77 10.55 -2.12 -27.70
CA HIS A 77 9.93 -2.81 -28.83
C HIS A 77 9.36 -4.19 -28.46
N ASP A 78 9.83 -4.77 -27.36
CA ASP A 78 9.42 -6.08 -26.87
C ASP A 78 8.79 -5.94 -25.48
N ILE A 79 7.49 -5.65 -25.44
CA ILE A 79 6.71 -5.84 -24.22
C ILE A 79 6.28 -7.30 -24.18
N PRO A 80 6.34 -7.98 -23.03
CA PRO A 80 5.75 -9.30 -22.89
C PRO A 80 4.31 -9.33 -23.40
N VAL A 81 4.03 -10.31 -24.26
CA VAL A 81 2.87 -10.65 -25.13
C VAL A 81 1.45 -10.36 -24.61
N PHE A 82 1.25 -9.88 -23.39
CA PHE A 82 -0.08 -9.60 -22.81
C PHE A 82 -0.86 -8.50 -23.54
N PHE A 83 -0.19 -7.57 -24.24
CA PHE A 83 -0.82 -6.48 -24.97
C PHE A 83 -0.48 -6.58 -26.45
N GLY A 84 -1.45 -7.01 -27.26
CA GLY A 84 -1.28 -7.32 -28.68
C GLY A 84 -0.49 -6.27 -29.47
N GLY A 85 0.68 -6.66 -29.96
CA GLY A 85 1.29 -6.30 -31.26
C GLY A 85 1.57 -4.84 -31.61
N THR A 86 1.24 -3.88 -30.76
CA THR A 86 1.57 -2.45 -31.00
C THR A 86 2.71 -2.01 -30.10
N LEU A 87 3.53 -1.08 -30.61
CA LEU A 87 4.57 -0.37 -29.86
C LEU A 87 3.99 0.15 -28.55
N GLY A 88 4.10 -0.62 -27.47
CA GLY A 88 3.56 -0.18 -26.19
C GLY A 88 4.62 0.63 -25.47
N SER A 89 4.16 1.76 -24.94
CA SER A 89 4.86 2.46 -23.89
C SER A 89 4.40 1.90 -22.55
N TYR A 90 5.32 1.76 -21.60
CA TYR A 90 4.97 1.52 -20.22
C TYR A 90 5.80 2.44 -19.32
N THR A 91 5.25 2.73 -18.14
CA THR A 91 5.96 3.53 -17.15
C THR A 91 6.70 2.60 -16.19
N LEU A 92 7.99 2.82 -15.97
CA LEU A 92 8.71 2.22 -14.85
C LEU A 92 8.51 3.12 -13.63
N ILE A 93 8.03 2.54 -12.53
CA ILE A 93 7.76 3.26 -11.29
C ILE A 93 8.58 2.64 -10.16
N ALA A 94 9.41 3.44 -9.51
CA ALA A 94 10.17 3.01 -8.34
C ALA A 94 9.79 3.90 -7.15
N GLU A 95 9.25 3.32 -6.09
CA GLU A 95 8.84 4.05 -4.89
C GLU A 95 9.58 3.57 -3.65
N THR A 96 10.16 4.50 -2.91
CA THR A 96 10.70 4.22 -1.58
C THR A 96 10.06 5.19 -0.61
N ARG A 97 9.49 4.72 0.50
CA ARG A 97 8.90 5.63 1.49
C ARG A 97 8.96 5.13 2.92
N SER A 98 9.21 6.05 3.85
CA SER A 98 8.94 5.87 5.27
C SER A 98 7.45 6.09 5.52
N VAL A 99 6.82 5.15 6.19
CA VAL A 99 5.45 5.22 6.66
C VAL A 99 5.46 5.25 8.18
N PRO A 100 4.55 5.99 8.85
CA PRO A 100 4.51 6.00 10.31
C PRO A 100 4.21 4.62 10.90
N ARG A 101 3.39 3.85 10.18
CA ARG A 101 2.93 2.49 10.46
C ARG A 101 2.52 1.84 9.14
N PHE A 102 2.38 0.51 9.12
CA PHE A 102 1.74 -0.14 7.98
C PHE A 102 0.22 -0.02 8.09
N ASP A 103 -0.38 0.69 7.14
CA ASP A 103 -1.84 0.71 7.02
C ASP A 103 -2.32 -0.64 6.51
N PHE A 104 -3.16 -1.28 7.31
CA PHE A 104 -3.79 -2.53 6.95
C PHE A 104 -5.22 -2.26 6.47
N TYR A 105 -5.46 -2.37 5.17
CA TYR A 105 -6.78 -2.20 4.59
C TYR A 105 -7.05 -3.24 3.50
N GLY A 106 -8.22 -3.87 3.56
CA GLY A 106 -8.75 -4.76 2.53
C GLY A 106 -8.13 -6.15 2.53
N SER A 107 -8.39 -6.91 1.45
CA SER A 107 -8.05 -8.33 1.29
C SER A 107 -6.54 -8.66 1.25
N LYS A 108 -5.65 -7.66 1.39
CA LYS A 108 -4.19 -7.83 1.45
C LYS A 108 -3.65 -7.43 2.82
N TRP A 109 -4.35 -7.86 3.87
CA TRP A 109 -4.01 -7.56 5.25
C TRP A 109 -2.78 -8.39 5.69
N ILE A 110 -1.73 -7.69 6.15
CA ILE A 110 -0.37 -8.18 6.43
C ILE A 110 0.28 -8.84 5.21
N SER A 111 1.13 -8.09 4.50
CA SER A 111 2.04 -8.70 3.54
C SER A 111 2.82 -9.82 4.25
N ALA A 112 2.84 -11.04 3.70
CA ALA A 112 3.64 -12.13 4.27
C ALA A 112 5.13 -11.75 4.41
N GLN A 113 5.57 -10.75 3.65
CA GLN A 113 6.83 -10.03 3.82
C GLN A 113 7.08 -9.53 5.25
N LEU A 114 6.05 -9.05 5.95
CA LEU A 114 6.15 -8.54 7.31
C LEU A 114 6.43 -9.64 8.35
N ARG A 115 6.22 -10.92 7.98
CA ARG A 115 6.63 -12.07 8.79
C ARG A 115 8.14 -12.32 8.70
N LEU A 116 8.76 -11.93 7.58
CA LEU A 116 10.21 -11.93 7.43
C LEU A 116 10.82 -10.68 8.07
N HIS A 117 10.17 -9.53 7.88
CA HIS A 117 10.68 -8.22 8.24
C HIS A 117 9.59 -7.35 8.86
N PRO A 118 9.50 -7.23 10.20
CA PRO A 118 8.41 -6.51 10.86
C PRO A 118 8.45 -4.98 10.65
N ASP A 119 9.55 -4.46 10.12
CA ASP A 119 9.80 -3.02 10.03
C ASP A 119 9.90 -2.50 8.59
N TYR A 120 9.91 -3.39 7.59
CA TYR A 120 9.89 -2.97 6.20
C TYR A 120 9.24 -4.03 5.32
N MET A 121 8.70 -3.59 4.20
CA MET A 121 8.20 -4.49 3.17
C MET A 121 8.52 -3.96 1.80
N MET A 122 8.66 -4.89 0.85
CA MET A 122 8.85 -4.61 -0.56
C MET A 122 7.80 -5.35 -1.35
N GLY A 123 7.55 -4.89 -2.56
CA GLY A 123 6.71 -5.59 -3.49
C GLY A 123 6.56 -4.85 -4.80
N HIS A 124 5.68 -5.40 -5.63
CA HIS A 124 5.12 -4.71 -6.78
C HIS A 124 3.60 -4.71 -6.61
N PRO A 125 2.89 -3.65 -7.04
CA PRO A 125 1.44 -3.72 -7.11
C PRO A 125 1.03 -4.77 -8.15
N GLY A 126 -0.10 -5.40 -7.90
CA GLY A 126 -0.88 -6.03 -8.97
C GLY A 126 -1.78 -4.97 -9.62
N GLY A 127 -2.18 -5.20 -10.87
CA GLY A 127 -3.19 -4.37 -11.53
C GLY A 127 -2.70 -3.06 -12.14
N CYS A 128 -1.39 -2.90 -12.37
CA CYS A 128 -0.91 -1.84 -13.25
C CYS A 128 -0.78 -2.36 -14.69
N GLU A 129 -1.77 -2.08 -15.52
CA GLU A 129 -1.84 -2.63 -16.89
C GLU A 129 -0.77 -2.04 -17.82
N ILE A 130 -0.29 -0.82 -17.56
CA ILE A 130 0.66 -0.09 -18.42
C ILE A 130 1.88 0.41 -17.64
N CYS A 131 2.22 -0.23 -16.52
CA CYS A 131 3.41 0.10 -15.78
C CYS A 131 4.05 -1.12 -15.14
N VAL A 132 5.35 -1.00 -14.89
CA VAL A 132 6.09 -1.93 -14.05
C VAL A 132 6.50 -1.14 -12.83
N GLU A 133 5.91 -1.45 -11.68
CA GLU A 133 6.14 -0.74 -10.43
C GLU A 133 6.85 -1.63 -9.41
N GLY A 134 7.82 -1.07 -8.69
CA GLY A 134 8.46 -1.67 -7.53
C GLY A 134 8.44 -0.66 -6.39
N TRP A 135 8.19 -1.14 -5.18
CA TRP A 135 8.18 -0.29 -4.01
C TRP A 135 8.85 -0.91 -2.79
N ALA A 136 9.38 -0.05 -1.92
CA ALA A 136 9.90 -0.38 -0.59
C ALA A 136 9.32 0.59 0.44
N LYS A 137 8.77 0.05 1.52
CA LYS A 137 8.15 0.82 2.61
C LYS A 137 8.84 0.48 3.93
N PHE A 138 9.10 1.49 4.75
CA PHE A 138 9.83 1.36 6.01
C PHE A 138 9.04 2.00 7.15
N THR A 139 9.00 1.36 8.31
CA THR A 139 8.59 2.02 9.55
C THR A 139 9.77 2.77 10.15
N PRO A 140 9.55 3.65 11.15
CA PRO A 140 10.64 4.31 11.87
C PRO A 140 11.55 3.36 12.65
N TYR A 141 11.15 2.09 12.82
CA TYR A 141 11.88 1.07 13.57
C TYR A 141 12.84 0.26 12.69
N ALA A 142 12.76 0.43 11.36
CA ALA A 142 13.65 -0.26 10.44
C ALA A 142 15.10 0.15 10.68
N ASP A 143 16.01 -0.84 10.67
CA ASP A 143 17.44 -0.60 10.79
C ASP A 143 17.90 0.42 9.72
N SER A 144 18.61 1.47 10.16
CA SER A 144 19.10 2.53 9.28
C SER A 144 19.97 2.04 8.11
N LEU A 145 20.73 0.94 8.29
CA LEU A 145 21.52 0.32 7.24
C LEU A 145 20.64 -0.36 6.20
N VAL A 146 19.55 -0.99 6.64
CA VAL A 146 18.55 -1.60 5.75
C VAL A 146 17.81 -0.52 4.97
N VAL A 147 17.36 0.54 5.64
CA VAL A 147 16.72 1.70 5.01
C VAL A 147 17.66 2.32 3.97
N HIS A 148 18.90 2.63 4.35
CA HIS A 148 19.88 3.23 3.43
C HIS A 148 20.13 2.34 2.22
N ARG A 149 20.27 1.02 2.39
CA ARG A 149 20.49 0.07 1.30
C ARG A 149 19.27 -0.01 0.36
N LEU A 150 18.07 -0.14 0.90
CA LEU A 150 16.86 -0.40 0.12
C LEU A 150 16.22 0.87 -0.45
N MET A 151 16.60 2.04 0.05
CA MET A 151 16.25 3.34 -0.55
C MET A 151 17.15 3.73 -1.73
N GLN A 152 18.18 2.94 -2.08
CA GLN A 152 19.07 3.28 -3.19
C GLN A 152 18.33 3.19 -4.52
N LEU A 153 18.27 4.33 -5.21
CA LEU A 153 17.75 4.46 -6.56
C LEU A 153 18.94 4.67 -7.52
N ASP A 154 19.11 3.76 -8.48
CA ASP A 154 20.07 3.92 -9.57
C ASP A 154 19.37 4.62 -10.75
N LEU A 155 19.76 5.87 -10.99
CA LEU A 155 19.23 6.68 -12.09
C LEU A 155 20.21 6.79 -13.26
N SER A 156 21.31 6.04 -13.23
CA SER A 156 22.34 6.09 -14.27
C SER A 156 21.78 5.72 -15.64
N CYS A 157 20.78 4.83 -15.70
CA CYS A 157 20.08 4.44 -16.93
C CYS A 157 19.30 5.59 -17.61
N LEU A 158 19.07 6.73 -16.93
CA LEU A 158 18.52 7.94 -17.56
C LEU A 158 19.51 8.65 -18.48
N THR A 159 20.81 8.41 -18.29
CA THR A 159 21.90 9.10 -19.00
C THR A 159 22.75 8.16 -19.87
N ARG A 160 22.62 6.85 -19.66
CA ARG A 160 23.30 5.83 -20.47
C ARG A 160 22.58 5.62 -21.81
N TRP A 161 23.32 5.08 -22.77
CA TRP A 161 22.76 4.67 -24.07
C TRP A 161 21.67 3.58 -23.93
N HIS A 162 21.81 2.70 -22.92
CA HIS A 162 20.85 1.65 -22.64
C HIS A 162 19.72 2.17 -21.72
N PRO A 163 18.45 2.06 -22.13
CA PRO A 163 17.31 2.47 -21.30
C PRO A 163 17.16 1.61 -20.04
N CYS A 164 16.54 2.17 -19.00
CA CYS A 164 15.98 1.37 -17.91
C CYS A 164 14.83 0.53 -18.49
N LEU A 165 14.80 -0.76 -18.21
CA LEU A 165 13.77 -1.68 -18.71
C LEU A 165 13.01 -2.37 -17.59
N ASN A 166 13.63 -2.54 -16.42
CA ASN A 166 13.05 -3.30 -15.32
C ASN A 166 13.34 -2.65 -13.96
N GLN A 167 12.79 -3.22 -12.90
CA GLN A 167 12.96 -2.72 -11.54
C GLN A 167 14.37 -2.90 -10.98
N SER A 168 15.13 -3.92 -11.41
CA SER A 168 16.54 -4.04 -11.03
C SER A 168 17.41 -2.91 -11.58
N ASP A 169 17.01 -2.24 -12.66
CA ASP A 169 17.76 -1.10 -13.19
C ASP A 169 17.61 0.16 -12.34
N ILE A 170 16.49 0.30 -11.60
CA ILE A 170 16.17 1.51 -10.82
C ILE A 170 16.33 1.27 -9.32
N MET A 171 15.91 0.11 -8.83
CA MET A 171 15.94 -0.27 -7.41
C MET A 171 16.75 -1.56 -7.22
N PRO A 172 18.04 -1.62 -7.61
CA PRO A 172 18.81 -2.87 -7.68
C PRO A 172 18.80 -3.63 -6.36
N ALA A 173 19.14 -2.97 -5.25
CA ALA A 173 19.23 -3.63 -3.95
C ALA A 173 17.88 -4.14 -3.44
N ALA A 174 16.83 -3.32 -3.53
CA ALA A 174 15.49 -3.71 -3.09
C ALA A 174 14.89 -4.80 -3.98
N TRP A 175 15.08 -4.71 -5.30
CA TRP A 175 14.56 -5.70 -6.23
C TRP A 175 15.27 -7.06 -6.10
N THR A 176 16.60 -7.06 -5.95
CA THR A 176 17.35 -8.29 -5.66
C THR A 176 16.86 -8.96 -4.38
N GLN A 177 16.63 -8.19 -3.31
CA GLN A 177 16.13 -8.73 -2.06
C GLN A 177 14.70 -9.26 -2.20
N TYR A 178 13.82 -8.51 -2.87
CA TYR A 178 12.46 -8.94 -3.17
C TYR A 178 12.43 -10.28 -3.91
N LEU A 179 13.24 -10.44 -4.96
CA LEU A 179 13.33 -11.69 -5.72
C LEU A 179 13.87 -12.85 -4.87
N ALA A 180 14.85 -12.59 -4.00
CA ALA A 180 15.41 -13.61 -3.11
C ALA A 180 14.40 -14.09 -2.05
N GLU A 181 13.49 -13.20 -1.63
CA GLU A 181 12.52 -13.48 -0.57
C GLU A 181 11.18 -13.98 -1.09
N SER A 182 10.83 -13.69 -2.35
CA SER A 182 9.55 -14.06 -2.97
C SER A 182 9.13 -15.52 -2.73
N PRO A 183 10.01 -16.54 -2.92
CA PRO A 183 9.61 -17.93 -2.67
C PRO A 183 9.18 -18.17 -1.21
N ARG A 184 9.88 -17.54 -0.26
CA ARG A 184 9.57 -17.67 1.17
C ARG A 184 8.30 -16.91 1.53
N VAL A 185 8.06 -15.76 0.90
CA VAL A 185 6.82 -14.98 1.09
C VAL A 185 5.61 -15.79 0.65
N ASP A 186 5.71 -16.49 -0.49
CA ASP A 186 4.64 -17.35 -0.99
C ASP A 186 4.37 -18.52 -0.02
N GLU A 187 5.41 -19.18 0.50
CA GLU A 187 5.26 -20.22 1.54
C GLU A 187 4.62 -19.70 2.84
N LEU A 188 4.96 -18.46 3.23
CA LEU A 188 4.45 -17.83 4.45
C LEU A 188 3.01 -17.32 4.28
N ARG A 189 2.54 -17.11 3.05
CA ARG A 189 1.19 -16.61 2.76
C ARG A 189 0.12 -17.60 3.20
N ASP A 190 0.42 -18.89 3.12
CA ASP A 190 -0.56 -19.95 3.42
C ASP A 190 -0.57 -20.35 4.91
N GLN A 191 0.28 -19.73 5.74
CA GLN A 191 0.33 -20.03 7.17
C GLN A 191 -0.54 -19.07 7.96
N LEU A 192 -1.53 -19.63 8.66
CA LEU A 192 -2.53 -18.87 9.43
C LEU A 192 -2.04 -18.41 10.82
N ALA A 193 -0.88 -18.87 11.29
CA ALA A 193 -0.43 -18.66 12.66
C ALA A 193 0.25 -17.30 12.88
N CYS A 194 -0.28 -16.55 13.85
CA CYS A 194 0.33 -15.34 14.40
C CYS A 194 1.60 -15.68 15.19
N THR A 195 2.75 -15.21 14.73
CA THR A 195 3.97 -15.25 15.53
C THR A 195 3.94 -14.14 16.58
N PRO A 196 4.66 -14.26 17.71
CA PRO A 196 4.74 -13.20 18.71
C PRO A 196 5.17 -11.85 18.14
N SER A 197 6.13 -11.84 17.20
CA SER A 197 6.58 -10.63 16.50
C SER A 197 5.47 -9.94 15.70
N ILE A 198 4.56 -10.70 15.08
CA ILE A 198 3.42 -10.15 14.36
C ILE A 198 2.40 -9.56 15.32
N ILE A 199 2.18 -10.18 16.49
CA ILE A 199 1.27 -9.65 17.51
C ILE A 199 1.79 -8.31 18.05
N GLU A 200 3.09 -8.22 18.34
CA GLU A 200 3.72 -6.97 18.76
C GLU A 200 3.62 -5.90 17.66
N MET A 201 3.94 -6.25 16.41
CA MET A 201 3.80 -5.36 15.26
C MET A 201 2.36 -4.88 15.08
N LEU A 202 1.36 -5.75 15.24
CA LEU A 202 -0.05 -5.37 15.18
C LEU A 202 -0.43 -4.40 16.31
N GLY A 203 0.07 -4.61 17.53
CA GLY A 203 -0.10 -3.67 18.65
C GLY A 203 0.45 -2.28 18.35
N ARG A 204 1.62 -2.24 17.70
CA ARG A 204 2.32 -1.03 17.30
C ARG A 204 1.62 -0.31 16.14
N ASP A 205 1.29 -1.03 15.08
CA ASP A 205 0.89 -0.42 13.81
C ASP A 205 -0.63 -0.23 13.66
N SER A 206 -1.44 -0.96 14.44
CA SER A 206 -2.90 -0.75 14.42
C SER A 206 -3.28 0.62 14.98
N ALA A 207 -4.23 1.28 14.31
CA ALA A 207 -4.73 2.58 14.75
C ALA A 207 -5.70 2.44 15.92
N ASN A 208 -6.55 1.42 15.85
CA ASN A 208 -7.62 1.15 16.80
C ASN A 208 -7.50 -0.29 17.29
N MET A 209 -7.67 -0.51 18.58
CA MET A 209 -7.66 -1.84 19.18
C MET A 209 -8.57 -1.92 20.39
N VAL A 210 -9.35 -2.99 20.44
CA VAL A 210 -10.25 -3.30 21.54
C VAL A 210 -10.19 -4.78 21.88
N THR A 211 -10.42 -5.12 23.14
CA THR A 211 -10.84 -6.49 23.49
C THR A 211 -12.36 -6.53 23.48
N ALA A 212 -12.94 -7.58 22.91
CA ALA A 212 -14.38 -7.74 22.87
C ALA A 212 -14.80 -9.21 22.96
N GLU A 213 -16.01 -9.43 23.47
CA GLU A 213 -16.66 -10.73 23.61
C GLU A 213 -17.64 -10.95 22.45
N ILE A 214 -17.61 -12.10 21.80
CA ILE A 214 -18.63 -12.46 20.81
C ILE A 214 -19.97 -12.73 21.50
N LEU A 215 -21.02 -12.01 21.11
CA LEU A 215 -22.38 -12.26 21.58
C LEU A 215 -23.17 -13.18 20.66
N GLY A 216 -22.87 -13.15 19.36
CA GLY A 216 -23.53 -13.98 18.36
C GLY A 216 -23.33 -13.46 16.94
N TYR A 217 -23.97 -14.13 15.98
CA TYR A 217 -23.92 -13.78 14.58
C TYR A 217 -25.30 -13.35 14.10
N HIS A 218 -25.33 -12.37 13.20
CA HIS A 218 -26.54 -11.89 12.55
C HIS A 218 -26.33 -12.03 11.04
N GLU A 219 -27.22 -12.74 10.36
CA GLU A 219 -27.19 -12.86 8.92
C GLU A 219 -28.21 -11.89 8.34
N SER A 220 -27.77 -11.06 7.40
CA SER A 220 -28.62 -10.17 6.62
C SER A 220 -28.37 -10.37 5.13
N MET A 221 -29.31 -9.95 4.31
CA MET A 221 -29.18 -9.98 2.85
C MET A 221 -29.33 -8.54 2.37
N ASP A 222 -28.39 -8.06 1.56
CA ASP A 222 -28.49 -6.72 0.98
C ASP A 222 -29.52 -6.66 -0.16
N GLU A 223 -29.79 -5.45 -0.66
CA GLU A 223 -30.73 -5.20 -1.75
C GLU A 223 -30.33 -5.92 -3.07
N TRP A 224 -29.07 -6.34 -3.21
CA TRP A 224 -28.54 -7.06 -4.36
C TRP A 224 -28.54 -8.58 -4.16
N GLY A 225 -29.04 -9.07 -3.03
CA GLY A 225 -29.08 -10.50 -2.71
C GLY A 225 -27.76 -11.05 -2.17
N SER A 226 -26.79 -10.20 -1.86
CA SER A 226 -25.54 -10.63 -1.22
C SER A 226 -25.79 -10.88 0.25
N GLN A 227 -25.42 -12.07 0.72
CA GLN A 227 -25.50 -12.43 2.13
C GLN A 227 -24.34 -11.76 2.89
N HIS A 228 -24.66 -11.05 3.98
CA HIS A 228 -23.71 -10.45 4.90
C HIS A 228 -23.86 -11.11 6.27
N VAL A 229 -22.76 -11.61 6.84
CA VAL A 229 -22.74 -12.14 8.20
C VAL A 229 -22.13 -11.07 9.11
N GLY A 230 -22.95 -10.38 9.87
CA GLY A 230 -22.51 -9.50 10.96
C GLY A 230 -22.17 -10.30 12.21
N THR A 231 -21.09 -9.92 12.91
CA THR A 231 -20.80 -10.46 14.25
C THR A 231 -21.14 -9.40 15.29
N ARG A 232 -22.02 -9.75 16.23
CA ARG A 232 -22.33 -8.89 17.38
C ARG A 232 -21.29 -9.13 18.46
N ILE A 233 -20.64 -8.06 18.89
CA ILE A 233 -19.60 -8.09 19.93
C ILE A 233 -19.94 -7.13 21.06
N ARG A 234 -19.47 -7.43 22.27
CA ARG A 234 -19.49 -6.52 23.42
C ARG A 234 -18.07 -6.05 23.70
N VAL A 235 -17.86 -4.74 23.68
CA VAL A 235 -16.55 -4.14 23.99
C VAL A 235 -16.22 -4.35 25.46
N LEU A 236 -15.08 -4.98 25.76
CA LEU A 236 -14.63 -5.25 27.12
C LEU A 236 -13.60 -4.22 27.59
N GLU A 237 -12.62 -3.92 26.73
CA GLU A 237 -11.54 -2.96 27.03
C GLU A 237 -11.15 -2.24 25.74
N ARG A 238 -10.77 -0.96 25.86
CA ARG A 238 -10.08 -0.25 24.78
C ARG A 238 -8.59 -0.31 25.06
N LEU A 239 -7.84 -0.90 24.14
CA LEU A 239 -6.39 -1.00 24.26
C LEU A 239 -5.69 0.21 23.64
N LYS A 240 -6.23 0.73 22.53
CA LYS A 240 -5.65 1.86 21.78
C LYS A 240 -6.68 2.48 20.84
N GLY A 241 -6.73 3.81 20.75
CA GLY A 241 -7.66 4.50 19.86
C GLY A 241 -9.13 4.17 20.14
N ALA A 242 -9.95 4.07 19.08
CA ALA A 242 -11.37 3.74 19.13
C ALA A 242 -12.17 4.61 20.13
N ALA A 243 -11.95 5.93 20.09
CA ALA A 243 -12.53 6.87 21.04
C ALA A 243 -14.08 6.86 21.03
N ASP A 244 -14.67 6.56 19.86
CA ASP A 244 -16.10 6.42 19.64
C ASP A 244 -16.69 5.11 20.18
N TRP A 245 -15.85 4.15 20.57
CA TRP A 245 -16.28 2.89 21.17
C TRP A 245 -16.30 2.99 22.70
N LYS A 246 -17.38 2.55 23.34
CA LYS A 246 -17.54 2.58 24.79
C LYS A 246 -17.46 1.17 25.38
N VAL A 247 -16.74 1.04 26.48
CA VAL A 247 -16.69 -0.22 27.24
C VAL A 247 -18.10 -0.61 27.69
N GLY A 248 -18.45 -1.88 27.48
CA GLY A 248 -19.76 -2.47 27.76
C GLY A 248 -20.78 -2.32 26.63
N GLU A 249 -20.52 -1.50 25.61
CA GLU A 249 -21.45 -1.33 24.50
C GLU A 249 -21.44 -2.54 23.56
N THR A 250 -22.55 -2.73 22.85
CA THR A 250 -22.66 -3.76 21.81
C THR A 250 -22.46 -3.11 20.44
N ARG A 251 -21.57 -3.68 19.63
CA ARG A 251 -21.33 -3.28 18.25
C ARG A 251 -21.56 -4.45 17.32
N GLU A 252 -21.94 -4.13 16.10
CA GLU A 252 -21.92 -5.09 14.99
C GLU A 252 -20.67 -4.82 14.17
N VAL A 253 -19.90 -5.87 13.91
CA VAL A 253 -18.69 -5.82 13.10
C VAL A 253 -18.87 -6.71 11.89
N SER A 254 -18.37 -6.24 10.74
CA SER A 254 -18.49 -6.98 9.49
C SER A 254 -17.69 -8.27 9.55
N ASP A 255 -18.38 -9.37 9.23
CA ASP A 255 -17.90 -10.66 8.76
C ASP A 255 -16.50 -11.14 9.19
N LEU A 256 -16.42 -11.81 10.36
CA LEU A 256 -15.25 -12.57 10.82
C LEU A 256 -14.96 -13.84 9.99
N SER A 257 -15.78 -14.19 8.99
CA SER A 257 -15.69 -15.46 8.26
C SER A 257 -14.59 -15.51 7.19
N GLY A 258 -13.82 -14.42 7.00
CA GLY A 258 -12.60 -14.41 6.20
C GLY A 258 -11.55 -15.47 6.61
N ILE A 259 -11.74 -16.13 7.75
CA ILE A 259 -10.86 -17.16 8.31
C ILE A 259 -10.97 -18.53 7.59
N GLY A 260 -11.90 -18.69 6.64
CA GLY A 260 -11.90 -19.84 5.73
C GLY A 260 -13.21 -20.60 5.75
N GLY A 261 -14.15 -20.17 4.92
CA GLY A 261 -15.43 -20.85 4.72
C GLY A 261 -16.30 -20.92 5.98
N ASP A 262 -17.54 -21.37 5.81
CA ASP A 262 -18.60 -21.41 6.82
C ASP A 262 -18.28 -22.14 8.16
N SER A 263 -17.11 -22.76 8.31
CA SER A 263 -16.80 -23.70 9.39
C SER A 263 -16.06 -23.12 10.62
N THR A 264 -15.71 -21.83 10.65
CA THR A 264 -14.92 -21.24 11.77
C THR A 264 -15.66 -20.17 12.58
N ARG A 265 -17.00 -20.31 12.74
CA ARG A 265 -17.75 -19.47 13.70
C ARG A 265 -17.27 -19.76 15.12
N LEU A 266 -16.59 -18.80 15.73
CA LEU A 266 -16.19 -18.85 17.14
C LEU A 266 -17.44 -18.83 18.05
N PRO A 267 -17.46 -19.58 19.15
CA PRO A 267 -18.64 -19.66 20.01
C PRO A 267 -18.91 -18.31 20.71
N PRO A 268 -20.18 -17.96 20.97
CA PRO A 268 -20.51 -16.85 21.87
C PRO A 268 -19.81 -16.99 23.22
N GLY A 269 -19.40 -15.87 23.81
CA GLY A 269 -18.57 -15.81 25.02
C GLY A 269 -17.07 -15.79 24.75
N THR A 270 -16.63 -16.06 23.51
CA THR A 270 -15.20 -15.99 23.15
C THR A 270 -14.70 -14.55 23.22
N GLN A 271 -13.64 -14.32 24.00
CA GLN A 271 -12.99 -13.02 24.14
C GLN A 271 -11.79 -12.90 23.21
N LEU A 272 -11.74 -11.83 22.44
CA LEU A 272 -10.79 -11.64 21.35
C LEU A 272 -10.22 -10.23 21.36
N VAL A 273 -9.02 -10.08 20.81
CA VAL A 273 -8.42 -8.78 20.47
C VAL A 273 -8.72 -8.49 19.02
N PHE A 274 -9.33 -7.33 18.78
CA PHE A 274 -9.66 -6.84 17.45
C PHE A 274 -8.72 -5.70 17.08
N PHE A 275 -8.16 -5.79 15.88
CA PHE A 275 -7.28 -4.78 15.28
C PHE A 275 -8.03 -4.01 14.19
N GLY A 276 -7.91 -2.69 14.19
CA GLY A 276 -8.55 -1.81 13.23
C GLY A 276 -7.58 -0.80 12.64
N GLY A 277 -7.64 -0.65 11.31
CA GLY A 277 -6.94 0.41 10.58
C GLY A 277 -7.70 1.74 10.64
N TRP A 278 -7.14 2.75 9.98
CA TRP A 278 -7.89 3.96 9.63
C TRP A 278 -8.84 3.62 8.47
N GLY A 279 -10.15 3.81 8.67
CA GLY A 279 -11.09 3.77 7.56
C GLY A 279 -10.79 4.91 6.57
N PRO A 280 -11.21 4.78 5.29
CA PRO A 280 -11.27 5.96 4.42
C PRO A 280 -12.05 7.07 5.12
N LEU A 281 -11.56 8.32 5.02
CA LEU A 281 -12.08 9.50 5.73
C LEU A 281 -13.61 9.69 5.63
N SER A 282 -14.27 9.05 4.65
CA SER A 282 -15.72 9.11 4.43
C SER A 282 -16.56 8.16 5.29
N ILE A 283 -15.97 7.19 5.99
CA ILE A 283 -16.69 6.29 6.90
C ILE A 283 -16.09 6.48 8.29
N SER A 284 -16.70 7.34 9.10
CA SER A 284 -16.32 7.53 10.49
C SER A 284 -16.58 6.25 11.28
N GLY A 285 -15.51 5.53 11.64
CA GLY A 285 -15.59 4.38 12.54
C GLY A 285 -14.38 3.45 12.40
N MET A 286 -14.07 2.75 13.49
CA MET A 286 -13.12 1.63 13.47
C MET A 286 -13.61 0.58 12.46
N ARG A 287 -12.83 0.35 11.39
CA ARG A 287 -13.04 -0.80 10.51
C ARG A 287 -12.17 -1.94 11.01
N ILE A 288 -12.80 -2.88 11.68
CA ILE A 288 -12.25 -4.23 11.81
C ILE A 288 -12.50 -4.88 10.45
N ASP A 289 -11.45 -5.27 9.76
CA ASP A 289 -11.60 -6.22 8.66
C ASP A 289 -10.75 -7.45 9.04
N PRO A 290 -11.38 -8.62 9.17
CA PRO A 290 -10.74 -9.77 9.78
C PRO A 290 -9.92 -10.54 8.74
N GLY A 291 -9.11 -9.84 7.95
CA GLY A 291 -8.36 -10.36 6.81
C GLY A 291 -7.47 -11.57 7.11
N TYR A 292 -7.08 -12.27 6.04
CA TYR A 292 -6.53 -13.64 5.98
C TYR A 292 -5.24 -13.96 6.76
N ALA A 293 -4.63 -13.02 7.48
CA ALA A 293 -3.43 -13.27 8.28
C ALA A 293 -3.52 -12.58 9.64
N CYS A 294 -3.75 -13.36 10.70
CA CYS A 294 -3.79 -12.92 12.09
C CYS A 294 -4.85 -11.86 12.48
N PRO A 295 -6.12 -11.96 12.05
CA PRO A 295 -7.10 -10.90 12.29
C PRO A 295 -7.66 -10.86 13.71
N VAL A 296 -7.71 -12.02 14.35
CA VAL A 296 -8.43 -12.23 15.60
C VAL A 296 -7.55 -13.06 16.53
N LEU A 297 -7.12 -12.46 17.63
CA LEU A 297 -6.31 -13.13 18.64
C LEU A 297 -7.16 -13.43 19.87
N PRO A 298 -7.08 -14.63 20.47
CA PRO A 298 -7.65 -14.86 21.79
C PRO A 298 -7.12 -13.84 22.80
N ALA A 299 -8.01 -13.22 23.58
CA ALA A 299 -7.67 -12.24 24.61
C ALA A 299 -7.11 -12.92 25.89
N ASN A 300 -6.06 -13.73 25.74
CA ASN A 300 -5.32 -14.29 26.87
C ASN A 300 -4.16 -13.38 27.29
N GLU A 301 -3.65 -13.57 28.51
CA GLU A 301 -2.61 -12.71 29.08
C GLU A 301 -1.32 -12.68 28.25
N THR A 302 -0.95 -13.80 27.63
CA THR A 302 0.24 -13.88 26.76
C THR A 302 0.11 -12.95 25.56
N ASN A 303 -1.01 -13.01 24.84
CA ASN A 303 -1.28 -12.18 23.68
C ASN A 303 -1.45 -10.71 24.09
N LEU A 304 -2.17 -10.42 25.17
CA LEU A 304 -2.36 -9.05 25.67
C LEU A 304 -1.03 -8.40 26.06
N ARG A 305 -0.11 -9.15 26.66
CA ARG A 305 1.23 -8.65 26.98
C ARG A 305 2.01 -8.26 25.72
N LEU A 306 1.96 -9.08 24.67
CA LEU A 306 2.62 -8.78 23.38
C LEU A 306 1.97 -7.56 22.70
N VAL A 307 0.63 -7.49 22.69
CA VAL A 307 -0.09 -6.32 22.15
C VAL A 307 0.31 -5.05 22.90
N ARG A 308 0.31 -5.08 24.24
CA ARG A 308 0.75 -3.94 25.08
C ARG A 308 2.21 -3.58 24.87
N SER A 309 3.09 -4.56 24.66
CA SER A 309 4.49 -4.34 24.27
C SER A 309 4.59 -3.56 22.96
N GLY A 310 3.80 -3.96 21.95
CA GLY A 310 3.68 -3.23 20.68
C GLY A 310 3.13 -1.82 20.84
N ILE A 311 2.07 -1.64 21.64
CA ILE A 311 1.49 -0.32 21.93
C ILE A 311 2.53 0.61 22.53
N ALA A 312 3.33 0.12 23.48
CA ALA A 312 4.35 0.92 24.15
C ALA A 312 5.47 1.40 23.19
N GLN A 313 5.63 0.74 22.04
CA GLN A 313 6.55 1.19 20.99
C GLN A 313 5.95 2.30 20.14
N ASP A 314 4.62 2.37 19.97
CA ASP A 314 3.97 3.35 19.12
C ASP A 314 4.08 4.76 19.69
N TYR A 315 5.00 5.54 19.10
CA TYR A 315 5.22 6.93 19.45
C TYR A 315 3.98 7.83 19.24
N THR A 316 2.99 7.42 18.43
CA THR A 316 1.72 8.18 18.26
C THR A 316 0.66 7.84 19.30
N ALA A 317 0.81 6.75 20.04
CA ALA A 317 -0.22 6.30 20.98
C ALA A 317 -0.49 7.35 22.09
N ASN A 318 0.50 8.19 22.41
CA ASN A 318 0.39 9.23 23.43
C ASN A 318 -0.22 10.54 22.89
N ASP A 319 -0.30 10.74 21.57
CA ASP A 319 -0.72 12.02 20.99
C ASP A 319 -2.25 12.23 20.97
N GLN A 320 -3.04 11.22 21.33
CA GLN A 320 -4.51 11.26 21.31
C GLN A 320 -5.16 11.00 22.68
N ALA A 321 -4.40 11.14 23.77
CA ALA A 321 -4.91 10.95 25.13
C ALA A 321 -5.57 12.22 25.74
N GLU A 322 -5.71 13.30 24.96
CA GLU A 322 -6.45 14.53 25.34
C GLU A 322 -7.74 14.69 24.51
#